data_AF-A0A858XEJ0-F1
#
_entry.id   AF-A0A858XEJ0-F1
#
_cell.length_a   1.000
_cell.length_b   1.000
_cell.length_c   1.000
_cell.angle_alpha   90.00
_cell.angle_beta   90.00
_cell.angle_gamma   90.00
#
_symmetry.space_group_name_H-M   'P 1'
#
loop_
_entity.id
_entity.type
_entity.pdbx_description
1 polymer ?
#
loop_
_entity_poly.entity_id
_entity_poly.type
_entity_poly.pdbx_seq_one_letter_code
_entity_poly.pdbx_strand_id
1 'polypeptide(L)'
;MTDSIRRLYDGVVATREGRNPSPRTQRLLGKGRSFIAKKVAEEGVEVALEAVVADSPAVIRESADLLYNLVVLWVDAGVAPEDIWAEMRRREQLMGMAEKLPKRGAKPIDGRQFALSLIANVADDSPDRSAVGAAIMVKRRKRV
;
A
#
# COMPACT_ATOMS: atom_id res chain seq x y z
N MET A 1 9.62 12.16 -9.39
CA MET A 1 8.81 11.32 -8.47
C MET A 1 9.60 10.92 -7.22
N THR A 2 10.86 10.50 -7.40
CA THR A 2 11.85 10.24 -6.33
C THR A 2 11.88 11.35 -5.28
N ASP A 3 11.84 12.62 -5.70
CA ASP A 3 11.89 13.76 -4.78
C ASP A 3 10.70 13.84 -3.85
N SER A 4 9.49 13.49 -4.30
CA SER A 4 8.29 13.54 -3.46
C SER A 4 8.30 12.46 -2.39
N ILE A 5 8.73 11.25 -2.76
CA ILE A 5 8.88 10.13 -1.81
C ILE A 5 10.01 10.41 -0.82
N ARG A 6 11.12 10.97 -1.29
CA ARG A 6 12.22 11.38 -0.41
C ARG A 6 11.79 12.44 0.60
N ARG A 7 11.13 13.52 0.16
CA ARG A 7 10.60 14.55 1.07
C ARG A 7 9.61 13.98 2.08
N LEU A 8 8.76 13.04 1.66
CA LEU A 8 7.84 12.36 2.56
C LEU A 8 8.58 11.50 3.59
N TYR A 9 9.58 10.73 3.16
CA TYR A 9 10.42 9.92 4.04
C TYR A 9 11.13 10.80 5.09
N ASP A 10 11.78 11.88 4.65
CA ASP A 10 12.45 12.84 5.54
C ASP A 10 11.47 13.46 6.54
N GLY A 11 10.25 13.77 6.10
CA GLY A 11 9.18 14.26 6.96
C GLY A 11 8.77 13.25 8.04
N VAL A 12 8.64 11.96 7.68
CA VAL A 12 8.30 10.89 8.62
C VAL A 12 9.44 10.64 9.61
N VAL A 13 10.71 10.66 9.15
CA VAL A 13 11.90 10.58 10.00
C VAL A 13 11.92 11.73 11.00
N ALA A 14 11.71 12.97 10.53
CA ALA A 14 11.61 14.14 11.40
C ALA A 14 10.47 14.01 12.42
N THR A 15 9.33 13.41 12.07
CA THR A 15 8.28 13.10 13.06
C THR A 15 8.73 12.07 14.09
N ARG A 16 9.40 10.99 13.66
CA ARG A 16 9.92 9.94 14.56
C ARG A 16 10.91 10.50 15.58
N GLU A 17 11.72 11.46 15.17
CA GLU A 17 12.71 12.14 16.01
C GLU A 17 12.15 13.34 16.78
N GLY A 18 10.84 13.59 16.69
CA GLY A 18 10.18 14.70 17.41
C GLY A 18 10.45 16.10 16.84
N ARG A 19 11.10 16.21 15.69
CA ARG A 19 11.43 17.50 15.03
C ARG A 19 10.29 18.06 14.19
N ASN A 20 9.35 17.23 13.74
CA ASN A 20 8.19 17.66 12.96
C ASN A 20 6.93 16.87 13.37
N PRO A 21 6.19 17.31 14.41
CA PRO A 21 5.07 16.55 14.94
C PRO A 21 3.94 16.44 13.92
N SER A 22 3.63 15.21 13.50
CA SER A 22 2.44 14.87 12.73
C SER A 22 1.60 13.87 13.52
N PRO A 23 0.40 14.25 14.02
CA PRO A 23 -0.42 13.36 14.83
C PRO A 23 -0.76 12.03 14.15
N ARG A 24 -0.98 12.04 12.83
CA ARG A 24 -1.24 10.82 12.04
C ARG A 24 -0.03 9.89 12.05
N THR A 25 1.15 10.42 11.75
CA THR A 25 2.39 9.66 11.70
C THR A 25 2.80 9.15 13.09
N GLN A 26 2.70 10.00 14.13
CA GLN A 26 2.97 9.61 15.52
C GLN A 26 2.06 8.47 15.99
N ARG A 27 0.77 8.52 15.65
CA ARG A 27 -0.16 7.43 15.97
C ARG A 27 0.19 6.13 15.25
N LEU A 28 0.63 6.19 13.99
CA LEU A 28 1.05 5.00 13.25
C LEU A 28 2.31 4.39 13.88
N LEU A 29 3.35 5.20 14.09
CA LEU A 29 4.60 4.77 14.72
C LEU A 29 4.38 4.25 16.15
N GLY A 30 3.55 4.94 16.94
CA GLY A 30 3.22 4.55 18.32
C GLY A 30 2.41 3.25 18.42
N LYS A 31 1.72 2.83 17.35
CA LYS A 31 1.05 1.53 17.27
C LYS A 31 1.95 0.40 16.75
N GLY A 32 3.15 0.73 16.27
CA GLY A 32 4.17 -0.22 15.87
C GLY A 32 3.96 -0.88 14.51
N ARG A 33 4.98 -1.63 14.07
CA ARG A 33 5.13 -2.20 12.74
C ARG A 33 3.90 -2.99 12.24
N SER A 34 3.36 -3.87 13.06
CA SER A 34 2.22 -4.72 12.66
C SER A 34 1.00 -3.90 12.29
N PHE A 35 0.74 -2.80 12.99
CA PHE A 35 -0.37 -1.90 12.68
C PHE A 35 -0.12 -1.12 11.38
N ILE A 36 1.12 -0.68 11.14
CA ILE A 36 1.51 0.02 9.91
C ILE A 36 1.38 -0.92 8.70
N ALA A 37 1.89 -2.15 8.82
CA ALA A 37 1.78 -3.18 7.77
C ALA A 37 0.32 -3.50 7.43
N LYS A 38 -0.54 -3.59 8.45
CA LYS A 38 -2.00 -3.74 8.25
C LYS A 38 -2.58 -2.59 7.42
N LYS A 39 -2.17 -1.34 7.69
CA LYS A 39 -2.61 -0.18 6.89
C LYS A 39 -2.14 -0.29 5.43
N VAL A 40 -0.89 -0.67 5.19
CA VAL A 40 -0.39 -0.89 3.81
C VAL A 40 -1.24 -1.92 3.06
N ALA A 41 -1.55 -3.06 3.70
CA ALA A 41 -2.40 -4.09 3.10
C ALA A 41 -3.82 -3.58 2.78
N GLU A 42 -4.44 -2.85 3.71
CA GLU A 42 -5.77 -2.26 3.52
C GLU A 42 -5.80 -1.30 2.33
N GLU A 43 -4.86 -0.36 2.23
CA GLU A 43 -4.80 0.58 1.11
C GLU A 43 -4.52 -0.12 -0.23
N GLY A 44 -3.70 -1.18 -0.23
CA GLY A 44 -3.42 -1.97 -1.43
C GLY A 44 -4.66 -2.67 -1.97
N VAL A 45 -5.50 -3.22 -1.08
CA VAL A 45 -6.79 -3.80 -1.45
C VAL A 45 -7.75 -2.72 -1.96
N GLU A 46 -7.81 -1.56 -1.31
CA GLU A 46 -8.67 -0.45 -1.74
C GLU A 46 -8.29 0.05 -3.15
N VAL A 47 -7.00 0.26 -3.44
CA VAL A 47 -6.53 0.61 -4.80
C VAL A 47 -7.01 -0.40 -5.84
N ALA A 48 -6.87 -1.71 -5.56
CA ALA A 48 -7.27 -2.77 -6.47
C ALA A 48 -8.80 -2.78 -6.71
N LEU A 49 -9.59 -2.61 -5.65
CA LEU A 49 -11.04 -2.59 -5.74
C LEU A 49 -11.56 -1.36 -6.48
N GLU A 50 -11.01 -0.17 -6.17
CA GLU A 50 -11.43 1.08 -6.82
C GLU A 50 -11.04 1.10 -8.31
N ALA A 51 -9.93 0.45 -8.68
CA ALA A 51 -9.53 0.27 -10.07
C ALA A 51 -10.51 -0.65 -10.84
N VAL A 52 -10.99 -1.71 -10.20
CA VAL A 52 -11.98 -2.63 -10.79
C VAL A 52 -13.31 -1.93 -11.10
N VAL A 53 -13.74 -0.99 -10.25
CA VAL A 53 -15.01 -0.26 -10.45
C VAL A 53 -14.85 1.00 -11.31
N ALA A 54 -13.66 1.22 -11.89
CA ALA A 54 -13.33 2.35 -12.77
C ALA A 54 -13.46 3.76 -12.15
N ASP A 55 -13.35 3.88 -10.82
CA ASP A 55 -13.30 5.19 -10.13
C ASP A 55 -11.85 5.71 -10.11
N SER A 56 -11.44 6.37 -11.20
CA SER A 56 -10.08 6.92 -11.34
C SER A 56 -9.71 7.91 -10.22
N PRO A 57 -10.59 8.85 -9.80
CA PRO A 57 -10.34 9.68 -8.63
C PRO A 57 -10.08 8.90 -7.34
N ALA A 58 -10.83 7.82 -7.07
CA ALA A 58 -10.62 6.99 -5.90
C ALA A 58 -9.28 6.26 -5.97
N VAL A 59 -8.94 5.66 -7.11
CA VAL A 59 -7.62 5.02 -7.33
C VAL A 59 -6.47 5.97 -7.00
N ILE A 60 -6.54 7.24 -7.42
CA ILE A 60 -5.51 8.24 -7.13
C ILE A 60 -5.39 8.47 -5.62
N ARG A 61 -6.51 8.65 -4.92
CA ARG A 61 -6.52 8.90 -3.46
C ARG A 61 -5.97 7.71 -2.68
N GLU A 62 -6.41 6.50 -3.00
CA GLU A 62 -5.94 5.29 -2.30
C GLU A 62 -4.47 4.98 -2.64
N SER A 63 -4.03 5.28 -3.87
CA SER A 63 -2.62 5.12 -4.25
C SER A 63 -1.74 6.08 -3.44
N ALA A 64 -2.19 7.31 -3.20
CA ALA A 64 -1.48 8.26 -2.36
C ALA A 64 -1.45 7.80 -0.88
N ASP A 65 -2.56 7.28 -0.35
CA ASP A 65 -2.61 6.71 1.00
C ASP A 65 -1.70 5.46 1.13
N LEU A 66 -1.66 4.60 0.10
CA LEU A 66 -0.78 3.43 0.03
C LEU A 66 0.69 3.84 0.07
N LEU A 67 1.11 4.77 -0.79
CA LEU A 67 2.48 5.28 -0.81
C LEU A 67 2.85 5.92 0.54
N TYR A 68 1.93 6.66 1.16
CA TYR A 68 2.15 7.23 2.48
C TYR A 68 2.42 6.16 3.54
N ASN A 69 1.53 5.16 3.66
CA ASN A 69 1.70 4.11 4.67
C ASN A 69 2.93 3.23 4.39
N LEU A 70 3.28 3.03 3.12
CA LEU A 70 4.48 2.31 2.72
C LEU A 70 5.76 3.05 3.15
N VAL A 71 5.83 4.37 2.98
CA VAL A 71 6.97 5.17 3.46
C VAL A 71 7.06 5.17 4.99
N VAL A 72 5.93 5.24 5.70
CA VAL A 72 5.92 5.09 7.16
C VAL A 72 6.46 3.72 7.59
N LEU A 73 6.10 2.66 6.86
CA LEU A 73 6.64 1.32 7.09
C LEU A 73 8.14 1.25 6.83
N TRP A 74 8.64 1.89 5.77
CA TRP A 74 10.07 1.93 5.47
C TRP A 74 10.87 2.60 6.60
N VAL A 75 10.40 3.75 7.11
CA VAL A 75 11.04 4.41 8.25
C VAL A 75 11.05 3.51 9.48
N ASP A 76 9.91 2.86 9.81
CA ASP A 76 9.83 1.94 10.93
C ASP A 76 10.76 0.70 10.74
N ALA A 77 10.87 0.21 9.51
CA ALA A 77 11.72 -0.92 9.11
C ALA A 77 13.22 -0.58 8.98
N GLY A 78 13.58 0.70 8.94
CA GLY A 78 14.96 1.14 8.69
C GLY A 78 15.40 0.95 7.24
N VAL A 79 14.46 0.98 6.30
CA VAL A 79 14.71 0.84 4.86
C VAL A 79 14.73 2.24 4.22
N ALA A 80 15.80 2.58 3.50
CA ALA A 80 15.88 3.85 2.82
C ALA A 80 15.19 3.79 1.44
N PRO A 81 14.59 4.89 0.95
CA PRO A 81 14.06 4.94 -0.41
C PRO A 81 15.11 4.55 -1.46
N GLU A 82 16.38 4.89 -1.23
CA GLU A 82 17.52 4.58 -2.09
C GLU A 82 17.70 3.08 -2.31
N ASP A 83 17.45 2.26 -1.28
CA ASP A 83 17.52 0.80 -1.37
C ASP A 83 16.44 0.26 -2.31
N ILE A 84 15.22 0.83 -2.21
CA ILE A 84 14.09 0.48 -3.09
C ILE A 84 14.39 0.87 -4.53
N TRP A 85 14.93 2.07 -4.76
CA TRP A 85 15.30 2.51 -6.11
C TRP A 85 16.44 1.69 -6.69
N ALA A 86 17.40 1.25 -5.87
CA ALA A 86 18.46 0.35 -6.29
C ALA A 86 17.90 -1.00 -6.76
N GLU A 87 16.96 -1.58 -6.01
CA GLU A 87 16.30 -2.82 -6.42
C GLU A 87 15.45 -2.63 -7.68
N MET A 88 14.73 -1.51 -7.82
CA MET A 88 13.97 -1.23 -9.05
C MET A 88 14.87 -1.13 -10.27
N ARG A 89 16.01 -0.43 -10.17
CA ARG A 89 17.01 -0.37 -11.26
C ARG A 89 17.58 -1.75 -11.58
N ARG A 90 17.86 -2.56 -10.56
CA ARG A 90 18.32 -3.94 -10.73
C ARG A 90 17.31 -4.76 -11.53
N ARG A 91 16.02 -4.66 -11.19
CA ARG A 91 14.92 -5.34 -11.90
C ARG A 91 14.78 -4.87 -13.34
N GLU A 92 14.85 -3.56 -13.57
CA GLU A 92 14.80 -2.98 -14.92
C GLU A 92 15.94 -3.51 -15.80
N GLN A 93 17.16 -3.59 -15.27
CA GLN A 93 18.32 -4.12 -15.98
C GLN A 93 18.18 -5.61 -16.32
N LEU A 94 17.55 -6.40 -15.43
CA LEU A 94 17.39 -7.83 -15.60
C LEU A 94 16.17 -8.22 -16.45
N MET A 95 15.08 -7.44 -16.39
CA MET A 95 13.75 -7.84 -16.89
C MET A 95 13.13 -6.84 -17.88
N GLY A 96 13.78 -5.69 -18.12
CA GLY A 96 13.22 -4.54 -18.84
C GLY A 96 12.26 -3.71 -17.98
N MET A 97 11.92 -2.50 -18.42
CA MET A 97 11.11 -1.51 -17.66
C MET A 97 9.72 -1.99 -17.20
N ALA A 98 9.15 -3.02 -17.82
CA ALA A 98 7.76 -3.42 -17.60
C ALA A 98 7.52 -4.94 -17.55
N GLU A 99 8.56 -5.76 -17.38
CA GLU A 99 8.44 -7.23 -17.32
C GLU A 99 7.71 -7.82 -18.55
N LYS A 100 8.45 -8.15 -19.62
CA LYS A 100 7.89 -9.03 -20.64
C LYS A 100 7.95 -10.48 -20.12
N LEU A 101 6.99 -10.88 -19.29
CA LEU A 101 6.75 -12.29 -18.91
C LEU A 101 5.73 -12.96 -19.87
N PRO A 102 5.83 -14.28 -20.08
CA PRO A 102 5.39 -14.94 -21.31
C PRO A 102 3.88 -14.89 -21.54
N LYS A 103 3.46 -14.51 -22.75
CA LYS A 103 2.08 -14.79 -23.21
C LYS A 103 1.91 -16.31 -23.31
N ARG A 104 1.07 -16.89 -22.45
CA ARG A 104 0.23 -18.05 -22.79
C ARG A 104 -1.01 -18.10 -21.88
N GLY A 105 -2.13 -17.60 -22.39
CA GLY A 105 -3.46 -18.12 -22.03
C GLY A 105 -4.23 -17.52 -20.85
N ALA A 106 -3.95 -16.30 -20.38
CA ALA A 106 -4.81 -15.68 -19.35
C ALA A 106 -6.20 -15.34 -19.94
N LYS A 107 -7.25 -16.01 -19.44
CA LYS A 107 -8.65 -15.64 -19.73
C LYS A 107 -8.93 -14.24 -19.17
N PRO A 108 -9.76 -13.41 -19.84
CA PRO A 108 -10.18 -12.12 -19.27
C PRO A 108 -10.87 -12.40 -17.94
N ILE A 109 -10.32 -11.86 -16.85
CA ILE A 109 -10.95 -11.97 -15.53
C ILE A 109 -12.03 -10.90 -15.46
N ASP A 110 -13.28 -11.29 -15.22
CA ASP A 110 -14.34 -10.35 -14.88
C ASP A 110 -13.97 -9.64 -13.59
N GLY A 111 -13.77 -8.32 -13.66
CA GLY A 111 -13.34 -7.50 -12.53
C GLY A 111 -14.27 -7.63 -11.32
N ARG A 112 -15.59 -7.80 -11.54
CA ARG A 112 -16.54 -8.01 -10.42
C ARG A 112 -16.33 -9.36 -9.75
N GLN A 113 -16.17 -10.43 -10.51
CA GLN A 113 -15.83 -11.75 -9.96
C GLN A 113 -14.46 -11.75 -9.28
N PHE A 114 -13.48 -11.04 -9.83
CA PHE A 114 -12.17 -10.89 -9.22
C PHE A 114 -12.26 -10.19 -7.85
N ALA A 115 -12.94 -9.04 -7.78
CA ALA A 115 -13.16 -8.31 -6.53
C ALA A 115 -13.90 -9.17 -5.49
N LEU A 116 -14.94 -9.90 -5.89
CA LEU A 116 -15.66 -10.84 -5.01
C LEU A 116 -14.74 -11.97 -4.51
N SER A 117 -13.87 -12.50 -5.38
CA SER A 117 -12.90 -13.54 -5.00
C SER A 117 -11.76 -13.02 -4.13
N LEU A 118 -11.33 -11.76 -4.31
CA LEU A 118 -10.30 -11.13 -3.50
C LEU A 118 -10.80 -10.90 -2.07
N ILE A 119 -12.04 -10.42 -1.93
CA ILE A 119 -12.72 -10.28 -0.63
C ILE A 119 -12.89 -11.65 0.05
N ALA A 120 -13.20 -12.70 -0.72
CA ALA A 120 -13.34 -14.06 -0.21
C ALA A 120 -12.00 -14.69 0.22
N ASN A 121 -10.94 -14.53 -0.58
CA ASN A 121 -9.62 -15.15 -0.31
C ASN A 121 -8.80 -14.41 0.75
N VAL A 122 -8.94 -13.08 0.85
CA VAL A 122 -8.34 -12.30 1.96
C VAL A 122 -8.93 -12.70 3.32
N ALA A 123 -10.11 -13.32 3.34
CA ALA A 123 -10.73 -13.85 4.56
C ALA A 123 -10.24 -15.26 4.94
N ASP A 124 -9.56 -15.99 4.05
CA ASP A 124 -9.28 -17.42 4.22
C ASP A 124 -7.82 -17.74 4.60
N ASP A 125 -6.84 -16.89 4.22
CA ASP A 125 -5.40 -17.24 4.34
C ASP A 125 -4.61 -16.43 5.40
N SER A 126 -5.26 -15.96 6.48
CA SER A 126 -4.54 -15.40 7.64
C SER A 126 -5.09 -15.93 8.97
N PRO A 127 -4.24 -16.19 9.97
CA PRO A 127 -4.67 -16.74 11.26
C PRO A 127 -5.53 -15.79 12.09
N ASP A 128 -5.69 -14.52 11.69
CA ASP A 128 -6.52 -13.53 12.39
C ASP A 128 -7.63 -12.95 11.48
N ARG A 129 -8.70 -13.76 11.37
CA ARG A 129 -9.94 -13.56 10.58
C ARG A 129 -10.65 -12.21 10.78
N SER A 130 -10.37 -11.48 11.87
CA SER A 130 -11.14 -10.31 12.26
C SER A 130 -10.58 -8.99 11.69
N ALA A 131 -9.29 -8.97 11.36
CA ALA A 131 -8.56 -7.72 11.27
C ALA A 131 -8.73 -7.01 9.93
N VAL A 132 -8.70 -7.74 8.81
CA VAL A 132 -8.67 -7.17 7.46
C VAL A 132 -10.07 -6.81 6.96
N GLY A 133 -11.03 -7.72 7.04
CA GLY A 133 -12.42 -7.48 6.65
C GLY A 133 -13.11 -6.39 7.49
N ALA A 134 -12.88 -6.36 8.80
CA ALA A 134 -13.41 -5.29 9.65
C ALA A 134 -12.75 -3.94 9.37
N ALA A 135 -11.48 -3.90 8.96
CA ALA A 135 -10.78 -2.65 8.65
C ALA A 135 -11.30 -1.99 7.36
N ILE A 136 -11.44 -2.77 6.28
CA ILE A 136 -12.05 -2.31 5.01
C ILE A 136 -13.46 -1.75 5.27
N MET A 137 -14.25 -2.43 6.10
CA MET A 137 -15.61 -1.99 6.43
C MET A 137 -15.63 -0.74 7.34
N VAL A 138 -14.65 -0.57 8.24
CA VAL A 138 -14.54 0.59 9.15
C VAL A 138 -14.13 1.86 8.40
N LYS A 139 -13.24 1.80 7.41
CA LYS A 139 -12.81 2.99 6.66
C LYS A 139 -13.89 3.50 5.71
N ARG A 140 -14.65 2.62 5.05
CA ARG A 140 -15.84 3.00 4.26
C ARG A 140 -16.93 3.69 5.10
N ARG A 141 -17.14 3.29 6.35
CA ARG A 141 -18.10 3.97 7.26
C ARG A 141 -17.69 5.38 7.69
N LYS A 142 -16.42 5.77 7.56
CA LYS A 142 -15.91 7.10 7.95
C LYS A 142 -15.78 8.08 6.78
N ARG A 143 -16.11 7.67 5.56
CA ARG A 143 -16.07 8.49 4.34
C ARG A 143 -17.46 8.92 3.83
N VAL A 144 -18.52 8.63 4.60
CA VAL A 144 -19.88 9.14 4.40
C VAL A 144 -20.10 10.36 5.29
#